data_AF-A0A2M9XYB2-F1
#
_entry.id   AF-A0A2M9XYB2-F1
#
_cell.length_a   1.000
_cell.length_b   1.000
_cell.length_c   1.000
_cell.angle_alpha   90.00
_cell.angle_beta   90.00
_cell.angle_gamma   90.00
#
_symmetry.space_group_name_H-M   'P 1'
#
loop_
_entity.id
_entity.type
_entity.pdbx_description
1 polymer ?
#
loop_
_entity_poly.entity_id
_entity_poly.type
_entity_poly.pdbx_seq_one_letter_code
_entity_poly.pdbx_strand_id
1 'polypeptide(L)'
;MRISPPHDHFLQLTTKETLGRSSGIILQKEALSIMKTVEIQSSRENIESGHLFRPTDSNFEKLKMDHETGLDAMWQLIDYGLTTQLFEIKYDADLGELRFVNFLVGLPGGMPLEEPYKLFIARSTEHLYHYIQAKRILTEDTWRNVLNKLADIDYQETKGSGDELDRILEPKQFPLQPSAEMLKRSRGLIIDELEADPQIIVLPHVGFYSIPEMEAASFLHIANEYLMTKVEPLAKAFDGEIRLGLDRIHTTAPVSGNSEPSEIDLIRSKIEMLYGFKEILKENGFYPLVHNLRKVAEMAAKYAEVEKKREVDRLLKVYMKMLDSQFDFDSRLLRINLEKDNEHDTIIVDLLRKNPKVLSAEWHDQDSKIAIFVNNNQNNIKDINHLIFQNYRFTTEHILYLKAVIELNEKELKPLFKDDEFVKTYGKNLQSVYFNYIPWFYKLFYFLGISPIVNSGYAKAKSILTYAQMDRQFLYQKRRENFFKKKLREREERFEKEKKQQLKRALTSALSDAYFQKNCLPSVDWLGSNYPAFSAETLEKMIPDFAFISTTGKSVKASSVILFPNSPEFDSLNKRLKDLFNQWTRGEIEPPLEDPELLVQIRALI
;
A
#
# COMPACT_ATOMS: atom_id res chain seq x y z
N MET A 1 -35.90 -34.57 -28.00
CA MET A 1 -35.36 -33.41 -27.28
C MET A 1 -35.66 -32.13 -28.05
N ARG A 2 -36.19 -31.12 -27.35
CA ARG A 2 -36.37 -29.78 -27.93
C ARG A 2 -34.97 -29.18 -28.17
N ILE A 3 -34.75 -28.60 -29.35
CA ILE A 3 -33.43 -28.13 -29.80
C ILE A 3 -33.18 -26.68 -29.36
N SER A 4 -34.24 -25.94 -29.05
CA SER A 4 -34.19 -24.55 -28.59
C SER A 4 -34.26 -24.46 -27.05
N PRO A 5 -33.48 -23.57 -26.42
CA PRO A 5 -33.61 -23.27 -24.99
C PRO A 5 -35.01 -22.68 -24.69
N PRO A 6 -35.52 -22.83 -23.45
CA PRO A 6 -36.81 -22.25 -23.07
C PRO A 6 -36.75 -20.72 -23.11
N HIS A 7 -37.88 -20.06 -23.34
CA HIS A 7 -37.99 -18.62 -23.14
C HIS A 7 -37.92 -18.31 -21.63
N ASP A 8 -36.72 -18.02 -21.15
CA ASP A 8 -36.46 -17.64 -19.76
C ASP A 8 -37.00 -16.23 -19.47
N HIS A 9 -38.14 -16.18 -18.78
CA HIS A 9 -38.73 -14.96 -18.24
C HIS A 9 -38.01 -14.50 -16.96
N PHE A 10 -36.69 -14.24 -17.08
CA PHE A 10 -35.81 -13.94 -15.95
C PHE A 10 -36.40 -12.86 -15.03
N LEU A 11 -36.63 -13.23 -13.75
CA LEU A 11 -37.25 -12.41 -12.69
C LEU A 11 -38.67 -11.87 -12.97
N GLN A 12 -39.28 -12.21 -14.10
CA GLN A 12 -40.62 -11.78 -14.52
C GLN A 12 -41.58 -12.96 -14.60
N LEU A 13 -41.88 -13.56 -13.44
CA LEU A 13 -42.78 -14.71 -13.41
C LEU A 13 -44.25 -14.32 -13.63
N THR A 14 -44.95 -15.17 -14.37
CA THR A 14 -46.37 -15.09 -14.65
C THR A 14 -47.16 -15.69 -13.48
N THR A 15 -48.22 -15.01 -13.02
CA THR A 15 -49.09 -15.57 -11.99
C THR A 15 -49.99 -16.67 -12.55
N LYS A 16 -50.39 -17.62 -11.70
CA LYS A 16 -51.28 -18.73 -12.08
C LYS A 16 -52.64 -18.24 -12.61
N GLU A 17 -53.11 -17.11 -12.10
CA GLU A 17 -54.38 -16.48 -12.47
C GLU A 17 -54.35 -15.88 -13.88
N THR A 18 -53.22 -15.33 -14.31
CA THR A 18 -53.08 -14.79 -15.67
C THR A 18 -52.98 -15.91 -16.70
N LEU A 19 -52.28 -17.01 -16.40
CA LEU A 19 -52.22 -18.22 -17.25
C LEU A 19 -53.59 -18.90 -17.42
N GLY A 20 -54.34 -19.08 -16.33
CA GLY A 20 -55.67 -19.70 -16.38
C GLY A 20 -56.72 -18.90 -17.16
N ARG A 21 -56.54 -17.57 -17.28
CA ARG A 21 -57.47 -16.67 -17.99
C ARG A 21 -57.09 -16.38 -19.44
N SER A 22 -55.83 -16.55 -19.85
CA SER A 22 -55.32 -16.05 -21.13
C SER A 22 -54.96 -17.11 -22.17
N SER A 23 -54.63 -18.35 -21.79
CA SER A 23 -53.83 -19.21 -22.67
C SER A 23 -54.25 -20.68 -22.81
N GLY A 24 -55.24 -21.19 -22.07
CA GLY A 24 -55.74 -22.57 -22.27
C GLY A 24 -54.66 -23.67 -22.10
N ILE A 25 -53.55 -23.34 -21.44
CA ILE A 25 -52.38 -24.21 -21.29
C ILE A 25 -52.70 -25.34 -20.30
N ILE A 26 -52.59 -26.58 -20.77
CA ILE A 26 -52.69 -27.79 -19.94
C ILE A 26 -51.26 -28.20 -19.56
N LEU A 27 -50.87 -27.92 -18.31
CA LEU A 27 -49.64 -28.47 -17.74
C LEU A 27 -49.75 -29.99 -17.67
N GLN A 28 -48.66 -30.67 -18.02
CA GLN A 28 -48.56 -32.11 -17.79
C GLN A 28 -48.60 -32.40 -16.28
N LYS A 29 -49.02 -33.62 -15.91
CA LYS A 29 -49.13 -34.04 -14.50
C LYS A 29 -47.78 -33.89 -13.79
N GLU A 30 -46.71 -34.14 -14.52
CA GLU A 30 -45.34 -34.11 -14.07
C GLU A 30 -44.90 -32.67 -13.75
N ALA A 31 -45.13 -31.73 -14.67
CA ALA A 31 -44.88 -30.31 -14.46
C ALA A 31 -45.68 -29.74 -13.28
N LEU A 32 -46.93 -30.17 -13.09
CA LEU A 32 -47.75 -29.75 -11.95
C LEU A 32 -47.17 -30.23 -10.60
N SER A 33 -46.54 -31.41 -10.56
CA SER A 33 -45.91 -31.97 -9.36
C SER A 33 -44.66 -31.18 -8.96
N ILE A 34 -43.80 -30.85 -9.94
CA ILE A 34 -42.61 -30.02 -9.72
C ILE A 34 -43.03 -28.62 -9.26
N MET A 35 -43.99 -27.99 -9.95
CA MET A 35 -44.49 -26.65 -9.62
C MET A 35 -44.98 -26.56 -8.17
N LYS A 36 -45.82 -27.51 -7.71
CA LYS A 36 -46.31 -27.52 -6.31
C LYS A 36 -45.17 -27.65 -5.30
N THR A 37 -44.18 -28.46 -5.61
CA THR A 37 -43.01 -28.67 -4.74
C THR A 37 -42.18 -27.39 -4.65
N VAL A 38 -41.94 -26.74 -5.80
CA VAL A 38 -41.25 -25.46 -5.90
C VAL A 38 -42.01 -24.36 -5.16
N GLU A 39 -43.34 -24.27 -5.29
CA GLU A 39 -44.18 -23.30 -4.58
C GLU A 39 -44.04 -23.45 -3.04
N ILE A 40 -44.09 -24.68 -2.54
CA ILE A 40 -43.93 -24.96 -1.09
C ILE A 40 -42.51 -24.62 -0.62
N GLN A 41 -41.50 -24.95 -1.43
CA GLN A 41 -40.10 -24.72 -1.08
C GLN A 41 -39.66 -23.28 -1.30
N SER A 42 -40.37 -22.48 -2.11
CA SER A 42 -40.10 -21.05 -2.31
C SER A 42 -40.70 -20.19 -1.18
N SER A 43 -40.73 -20.65 0.06
CA SER A 43 -41.12 -19.81 1.19
C SER A 43 -39.98 -18.83 1.53
N ARG A 44 -40.30 -17.69 2.17
CA ARG A 44 -39.29 -16.72 2.59
C ARG A 44 -38.20 -17.36 3.47
N GLU A 45 -38.61 -18.20 4.42
CA GLU A 45 -37.71 -18.92 5.33
C GLU A 45 -36.79 -19.91 4.58
N ASN A 46 -37.32 -20.60 3.56
CA ASN A 46 -36.54 -21.52 2.74
C ASN A 46 -35.59 -20.81 1.78
N ILE A 47 -35.97 -19.63 1.27
CA ILE A 47 -35.08 -18.75 0.50
C ILE A 47 -33.93 -18.27 1.39
N GLU A 48 -34.25 -17.78 2.60
CA GLU A 48 -33.26 -17.34 3.58
C GLU A 48 -32.36 -18.49 4.04
N SER A 49 -32.84 -19.72 4.17
CA SER A 49 -31.99 -20.87 4.56
C SER A 49 -31.30 -21.59 3.38
N GLY A 50 -31.64 -21.27 2.13
CA GLY A 50 -31.11 -21.96 0.94
C GLY A 50 -31.64 -23.39 0.74
N HIS A 51 -32.76 -23.74 1.38
CA HIS A 51 -33.46 -25.03 1.28
C HIS A 51 -34.49 -25.03 0.15
N LEU A 52 -34.05 -24.63 -1.05
CA LEU A 52 -34.86 -24.57 -2.25
C LEU A 52 -34.82 -25.87 -3.07
N PHE A 53 -35.76 -26.00 -4.01
CA PHE A 53 -35.81 -27.15 -4.92
C PHE A 53 -34.55 -27.19 -5.78
N ARG A 54 -33.80 -28.29 -5.70
CA ARG A 54 -32.63 -28.54 -6.54
C ARG A 54 -32.97 -29.56 -7.63
N PRO A 55 -32.69 -29.28 -8.90
CA PRO A 55 -32.91 -30.21 -10.00
C PRO A 55 -31.83 -31.29 -10.04
N THR A 56 -31.88 -32.21 -9.08
CA THR A 56 -30.95 -33.36 -8.96
C THR A 56 -31.71 -34.68 -9.10
N ASP A 57 -31.01 -35.73 -9.50
CA ASP A 57 -31.57 -37.09 -9.64
C ASP A 57 -32.34 -37.53 -8.39
N SER A 58 -31.74 -37.31 -7.21
CA SER A 58 -32.37 -37.64 -5.93
C SER A 58 -33.70 -36.94 -5.68
N ASN A 59 -33.89 -35.74 -6.23
CA ASN A 59 -35.14 -34.98 -6.05
C ASN A 59 -36.20 -35.38 -7.10
N PHE A 60 -35.79 -35.74 -8.31
CA PHE A 60 -36.71 -36.32 -9.30
C PHE A 60 -37.18 -37.72 -8.90
N GLU A 61 -36.31 -38.55 -8.34
CA GLU A 61 -36.66 -39.87 -7.80
C GLU A 61 -37.72 -39.78 -6.69
N LYS A 62 -37.61 -38.79 -5.78
CA LYS A 62 -38.63 -38.53 -4.74
C LYS A 62 -39.99 -38.18 -5.35
N LEU A 63 -40.01 -37.54 -6.51
CA LEU A 63 -41.22 -37.21 -7.26
C LEU A 63 -41.69 -38.36 -8.17
N LYS A 64 -41.01 -39.51 -8.13
CA LYS A 64 -41.26 -40.69 -8.97
C LYS A 64 -41.17 -40.38 -10.46
N MET A 65 -40.15 -39.59 -10.83
CA MET A 65 -39.85 -39.21 -12.21
C MET A 65 -38.42 -39.59 -12.55
N ASP A 66 -38.18 -39.99 -13.79
CA ASP A 66 -36.85 -40.09 -14.36
C ASP A 66 -36.29 -38.69 -14.72
N HIS A 67 -34.97 -38.61 -14.84
CA HIS A 67 -34.27 -37.34 -15.04
C HIS A 67 -34.72 -36.60 -16.30
N GLU A 68 -34.87 -37.30 -17.43
CA GLU A 68 -35.27 -36.69 -18.71
C GLU A 68 -36.68 -36.09 -18.63
N THR A 69 -37.65 -36.84 -18.08
CA THR A 69 -39.01 -36.32 -17.86
C THR A 69 -39.02 -35.15 -16.88
N GLY A 70 -38.17 -35.19 -15.84
CA GLY A 70 -38.00 -34.09 -14.89
C GLY A 70 -37.50 -32.81 -15.57
N LEU A 71 -36.49 -32.90 -16.43
CA LEU A 71 -35.97 -31.78 -17.21
C LEU A 71 -36.98 -31.24 -18.22
N ASP A 72 -37.70 -32.11 -18.94
CA ASP A 72 -38.75 -31.69 -19.89
C ASP A 72 -39.90 -30.96 -19.16
N ALA A 73 -40.29 -31.44 -17.98
CA ALA A 73 -41.27 -30.79 -17.13
C ALA A 73 -40.78 -29.43 -16.60
N MET A 74 -39.50 -29.32 -16.21
CA MET A 74 -38.88 -28.04 -15.84
C MET A 74 -38.83 -27.05 -17.01
N TRP A 75 -38.47 -27.52 -18.21
CA TRP A 75 -38.43 -26.71 -19.42
C TRP A 75 -39.80 -26.08 -19.64
N GLN A 76 -40.89 -26.87 -19.51
CA GLN A 76 -42.25 -26.37 -19.64
C GLN A 76 -42.60 -25.28 -18.61
N LEU A 77 -42.15 -25.43 -17.35
CA LEU A 77 -42.42 -24.44 -16.30
C LEU A 77 -41.68 -23.12 -16.50
N ILE A 78 -40.43 -23.17 -16.96
CA ILE A 78 -39.62 -21.98 -17.26
C ILE A 78 -40.16 -21.25 -18.49
N ASP A 79 -40.49 -21.98 -19.55
CA ASP A 79 -41.01 -21.41 -20.81
C ASP A 79 -42.35 -20.69 -20.63
N TYR A 80 -43.17 -21.14 -19.67
CA TYR A 80 -44.41 -20.45 -19.30
C TYR A 80 -44.23 -19.35 -18.24
N GLY A 81 -43.00 -19.13 -17.77
CA GLY A 81 -42.68 -18.15 -16.73
C GLY A 81 -43.32 -18.48 -15.38
N LEU A 82 -43.58 -19.74 -15.06
CA LEU A 82 -44.12 -20.15 -13.76
C LEU A 82 -43.02 -20.29 -12.69
N THR A 83 -41.81 -20.60 -13.14
CA THR A 83 -40.61 -20.75 -12.30
C THR A 83 -39.41 -20.18 -13.04
N THR A 84 -38.38 -19.77 -12.31
CA THR A 84 -37.07 -19.37 -12.88
C THR A 84 -35.94 -20.09 -12.16
N GLN A 85 -34.77 -20.12 -12.78
CA GLN A 85 -33.55 -20.70 -12.22
C GLN A 85 -32.75 -19.61 -11.50
N LEU A 86 -32.38 -19.87 -10.26
CA LEU A 86 -31.41 -19.08 -9.51
C LEU A 86 -30.22 -19.96 -9.15
N PHE A 87 -29.10 -19.36 -8.76
CA PHE A 87 -27.93 -20.13 -8.35
C PHE A 87 -27.22 -19.51 -7.16
N GLU A 88 -26.39 -20.31 -6.51
CA GLU A 88 -25.46 -19.89 -5.47
C GLU A 88 -24.11 -20.57 -5.72
N ILE A 89 -23.03 -19.80 -5.64
CA ILE A 89 -21.66 -20.30 -5.67
C ILE A 89 -21.23 -20.56 -4.22
N LYS A 90 -20.79 -21.78 -3.90
CA LYS A 90 -20.34 -22.15 -2.56
C LYS A 90 -18.88 -22.53 -2.56
N TYR A 91 -18.12 -22.04 -1.59
CA TYR A 91 -16.76 -22.49 -1.35
C TYR A 91 -16.76 -23.68 -0.40
N ASP A 92 -16.27 -24.83 -0.86
CA ASP A 92 -16.00 -25.99 -0.01
C ASP A 92 -14.55 -25.89 0.49
N ALA A 93 -14.38 -25.56 1.77
CA ALA A 93 -13.06 -25.37 2.38
C ALA A 93 -12.26 -26.69 2.49
N ASP A 94 -12.94 -27.84 2.59
CA ASP A 94 -12.29 -29.15 2.75
C ASP A 94 -11.66 -29.60 1.42
N LEU A 95 -12.38 -29.38 0.31
CA LEU A 95 -11.85 -29.66 -1.04
C LEU A 95 -11.03 -28.50 -1.62
N GLY A 96 -11.23 -27.29 -1.10
CA GLY A 96 -10.60 -26.08 -1.62
C GLY A 96 -11.13 -25.66 -2.99
N GLU A 97 -12.37 -26.01 -3.33
CA GLU A 97 -13.00 -25.79 -4.63
C GLU A 97 -14.31 -25.02 -4.52
N LEU A 98 -14.66 -24.30 -5.60
CA LEU A 98 -15.95 -23.64 -5.75
C LEU A 98 -16.96 -24.62 -6.36
N ARG A 99 -18.16 -24.68 -5.77
CA ARG A 99 -19.28 -25.49 -6.22
C ARG A 99 -20.42 -24.61 -6.70
N PHE A 100 -20.98 -24.96 -7.85
CA PHE A 100 -22.16 -24.33 -8.40
C PHE A 100 -23.42 -25.05 -7.93
N VAL A 101 -24.38 -24.32 -7.34
CA VAL A 101 -25.65 -24.89 -6.87
C VAL A 101 -26.81 -24.17 -7.57
N ASN A 102 -27.59 -24.90 -8.36
CA ASN A 102 -28.78 -24.37 -9.04
C ASN A 102 -30.05 -24.67 -8.23
N PHE A 103 -30.98 -23.73 -8.23
CA PHE A 103 -32.28 -23.79 -7.59
C PHE A 103 -33.38 -23.41 -8.57
N LEU A 104 -34.51 -24.11 -8.49
CA LEU A 104 -35.74 -23.70 -9.15
C LEU A 104 -36.62 -22.94 -8.16
N VAL A 105 -37.05 -21.74 -8.53
CA VAL A 105 -37.81 -20.83 -7.66
C VAL A 105 -39.08 -20.38 -8.36
N GLY A 106 -40.19 -20.41 -7.62
CA GLY A 106 -41.49 -19.88 -8.05
C GLY A 106 -41.82 -18.57 -7.31
N LEU A 107 -42.95 -17.94 -7.65
CA LEU A 107 -43.42 -16.70 -7.00
C LEU A 107 -43.71 -16.94 -5.50
N PRO A 108 -42.88 -16.42 -4.58
CA PRO A 108 -43.02 -16.69 -3.16
C PRO A 108 -44.06 -15.74 -2.55
N GLY A 109 -45.32 -16.17 -2.47
CA GLY A 109 -46.40 -15.38 -1.86
C GLY A 109 -46.66 -14.01 -2.51
N GLY A 110 -46.27 -13.82 -3.78
CA GLY A 110 -46.42 -12.56 -4.52
C GLY A 110 -45.27 -11.56 -4.36
N MET A 111 -44.17 -11.90 -3.68
CA MET A 111 -42.99 -11.03 -3.59
C MET A 111 -42.19 -11.00 -4.91
N PRO A 112 -41.51 -9.88 -5.21
CA PRO A 112 -40.62 -9.79 -6.37
C PRO A 112 -39.39 -10.68 -6.18
N LEU A 113 -39.01 -11.42 -7.22
CA LEU A 113 -37.83 -12.31 -7.20
C LEU A 113 -36.48 -11.58 -7.15
N GLU A 114 -36.49 -10.26 -7.33
CA GLU A 114 -35.30 -9.42 -7.27
C GLU A 114 -34.60 -9.50 -5.90
N GLU A 115 -35.35 -9.56 -4.80
CA GLU A 115 -34.80 -9.66 -3.45
C GLU A 115 -34.10 -11.01 -3.21
N PRO A 116 -34.75 -12.18 -3.44
CA PRO A 116 -34.07 -13.48 -3.41
C PRO A 116 -32.84 -13.55 -4.30
N TYR A 117 -32.93 -13.01 -5.52
CA TYR A 117 -31.82 -13.02 -6.47
C TYR A 117 -30.60 -12.27 -5.90
N LYS A 118 -30.79 -11.04 -5.41
CA LYS A 118 -29.71 -10.27 -4.77
C LYS A 118 -29.12 -10.98 -3.55
N LEU A 119 -29.95 -11.66 -2.75
CA LEU A 119 -29.48 -12.44 -1.60
C LEU A 119 -28.53 -13.56 -2.03
N PHE A 120 -28.87 -14.31 -3.08
CA PHE A 120 -28.00 -15.39 -3.57
C PHE A 120 -26.73 -14.88 -4.25
N ILE A 121 -26.80 -13.73 -4.92
CA ILE A 121 -25.61 -13.05 -5.43
C ILE A 121 -24.67 -12.68 -4.28
N ALA A 122 -25.19 -12.01 -3.23
CA ALA A 122 -24.38 -11.63 -2.06
C ALA A 122 -23.71 -12.83 -1.37
N ARG A 123 -24.44 -13.96 -1.21
CA ARG A 123 -23.85 -15.21 -0.69
C ARG A 123 -22.77 -15.79 -1.59
N SER A 124 -23.00 -15.74 -2.90
CA SER A 124 -22.02 -16.19 -3.88
C SER A 124 -20.75 -15.36 -3.82
N THR A 125 -20.88 -14.04 -3.67
CA THR A 125 -19.77 -13.11 -3.48
C THR A 125 -19.00 -13.42 -2.19
N GLU A 126 -19.69 -13.65 -1.07
CA GLU A 126 -19.06 -14.00 0.22
C GLU A 126 -18.27 -15.32 0.13
N HIS A 127 -18.84 -16.34 -0.51
CA HIS A 127 -18.14 -17.60 -0.74
C HIS A 127 -16.93 -17.43 -1.68
N LEU A 128 -17.08 -16.62 -2.73
CA LEU A 128 -16.00 -16.33 -3.67
C LEU A 128 -14.88 -15.53 -2.98
N TYR A 129 -15.22 -14.59 -2.11
CA TYR A 129 -14.28 -13.85 -1.27
C TYR A 129 -13.42 -14.80 -0.41
N HIS A 130 -14.05 -15.75 0.29
CA HIS A 130 -13.33 -16.74 1.09
C HIS A 130 -12.41 -17.63 0.25
N TYR A 131 -12.86 -18.04 -0.94
CA TYR A 131 -12.01 -18.78 -1.87
C TYR A 131 -10.80 -17.97 -2.32
N ILE A 132 -10.99 -16.69 -2.67
CA ILE A 132 -9.91 -15.80 -3.13
C ILE A 132 -8.85 -15.64 -2.02
N GLN A 133 -9.27 -15.39 -0.78
CA GLN A 133 -8.35 -15.28 0.35
C GLN A 133 -7.57 -16.57 0.63
N ALA A 134 -8.19 -17.74 0.42
CA ALA A 134 -7.57 -19.03 0.70
C ALA A 134 -6.64 -19.53 -0.42
N LYS A 135 -6.96 -19.23 -1.69
CA LYS A 135 -6.31 -19.85 -2.87
C LYS A 135 -5.69 -18.86 -3.85
N ARG A 136 -6.08 -17.58 -3.83
CA ARG A 136 -5.65 -16.55 -4.79
C ARG A 136 -4.94 -15.39 -4.11
N ILE A 137 -4.00 -15.72 -3.24
CA ILE A 137 -3.13 -14.72 -2.62
C ILE A 137 -2.19 -14.15 -3.69
N LEU A 138 -2.15 -12.83 -3.80
CA LEU A 138 -1.26 -12.13 -4.70
C LEU A 138 0.19 -12.32 -4.24
N THR A 139 1.06 -12.71 -5.17
CA THR A 139 2.52 -12.81 -4.99
C THR A 139 3.22 -11.81 -5.92
N GLU A 140 4.49 -11.49 -5.65
CA GLU A 140 5.26 -10.57 -6.50
C GLU A 140 5.31 -11.00 -7.97
N ASP A 141 5.52 -12.30 -8.24
CA ASP A 141 5.58 -12.83 -9.61
C ASP A 141 4.23 -12.69 -10.33
N THR A 142 3.13 -13.05 -9.65
CA THR A 142 1.78 -12.86 -10.21
C THR A 142 1.47 -11.39 -10.43
N TRP A 143 1.92 -10.51 -9.53
CA TRP A 143 1.68 -9.08 -9.62
C TRP A 143 2.42 -8.46 -10.82
N ARG A 144 3.70 -8.80 -11.03
CA ARG A 144 4.45 -8.36 -12.22
C ARG A 144 3.81 -8.84 -13.52
N ASN A 145 3.33 -10.08 -13.55
CA ASN A 145 2.63 -10.63 -14.72
C ASN A 145 1.31 -9.88 -15.01
N VAL A 146 0.55 -9.58 -13.96
CA VAL A 146 -0.67 -8.77 -14.04
C VAL A 146 -0.35 -7.36 -14.55
N LEU A 147 0.63 -6.68 -13.95
CA LEU A 147 1.03 -5.32 -14.35
C LEU A 147 1.55 -5.27 -15.80
N ASN A 148 2.30 -6.28 -16.25
CA ASN A 148 2.74 -6.38 -17.64
C ASN A 148 1.55 -6.41 -18.61
N LYS A 149 0.50 -7.17 -18.29
CA LYS A 149 -0.73 -7.25 -19.10
C LYS A 149 -1.52 -5.96 -19.07
N LEU A 150 -1.70 -5.37 -17.88
CA LEU A 150 -2.49 -4.15 -17.71
C LEU A 150 -1.81 -2.88 -18.25
N ALA A 151 -0.48 -2.92 -18.39
CA ALA A 151 0.28 -1.83 -18.98
C ALA A 151 0.46 -1.97 -20.50
N ASP A 152 -0.18 -2.96 -21.12
CA ASP A 152 -0.22 -3.12 -22.57
C ASP A 152 -1.35 -2.24 -23.15
N ILE A 153 -1.04 -1.47 -24.20
CA ILE A 153 -1.99 -0.55 -24.86
C ILE A 153 -3.09 -1.35 -25.57
N ASP A 154 -2.76 -2.56 -26.04
CA ASP A 154 -3.69 -3.45 -26.72
C ASP A 154 -4.54 -4.29 -25.75
N TYR A 155 -4.38 -4.07 -24.44
CA TYR A 155 -5.18 -4.77 -23.43
C TYR A 155 -6.67 -4.45 -23.62
N GLN A 156 -7.44 -5.49 -23.92
CA GLN A 156 -8.90 -5.44 -23.91
C GLN A 156 -9.37 -6.32 -22.75
N GLU A 157 -10.17 -5.75 -21.85
CA GLU A 157 -10.77 -6.49 -20.72
C GLU A 157 -11.50 -7.77 -21.17
N THR A 158 -11.99 -7.81 -22.41
CA THR A 158 -12.69 -8.96 -22.99
C THR A 158 -11.79 -10.07 -23.52
N LYS A 159 -10.47 -9.86 -23.62
CA LYS A 159 -9.49 -10.82 -24.17
C LYS A 159 -8.62 -11.39 -23.06
N GLY A 160 -9.13 -12.38 -22.36
CA GLY A 160 -8.40 -13.14 -21.34
C GLY A 160 -8.53 -14.66 -21.53
N SER A 161 -7.78 -15.43 -20.75
CA SER A 161 -7.90 -16.90 -20.69
C SER A 161 -9.17 -17.38 -19.96
N GLY A 162 -10.03 -16.44 -19.54
CA GLY A 162 -11.19 -16.66 -18.68
C GLY A 162 -10.80 -16.64 -17.20
N ASP A 163 -11.62 -15.98 -16.38
CA ASP A 163 -11.54 -16.00 -14.91
C ASP A 163 -12.34 -17.18 -14.30
N GLU A 164 -12.26 -17.39 -12.99
CA GLU A 164 -13.01 -18.45 -12.31
C GLU A 164 -14.52 -18.31 -12.49
N LEU A 165 -15.01 -17.07 -12.54
CA LEU A 165 -16.41 -16.77 -12.67
C LEU A 165 -16.90 -17.12 -14.09
N ASP A 166 -16.07 -16.90 -15.12
CA ASP A 166 -16.34 -17.34 -16.49
C ASP A 166 -16.55 -18.86 -16.57
N ARG A 167 -15.73 -19.64 -15.85
CA ARG A 167 -15.83 -21.12 -15.81
C ARG A 167 -17.06 -21.61 -15.04
N ILE A 168 -17.40 -20.93 -13.95
CA ILE A 168 -18.53 -21.30 -13.08
C ILE A 168 -19.87 -20.88 -13.67
N LEU A 169 -19.91 -19.76 -14.41
CA LEU A 169 -21.11 -19.24 -15.06
C LEU A 169 -21.27 -19.72 -16.51
N GLU A 170 -20.59 -20.81 -16.91
CA GLU A 170 -20.82 -21.42 -18.21
C GLU A 170 -22.26 -21.94 -18.32
N PRO A 171 -22.96 -21.75 -19.46
CA PRO A 171 -24.35 -22.22 -19.63
C PRO A 171 -24.55 -23.72 -19.37
N LYS A 172 -23.49 -24.53 -19.52
CA LYS A 172 -23.50 -25.98 -19.30
C LYS A 172 -23.61 -26.39 -17.83
N GLN A 173 -23.31 -25.47 -16.89
CA GLN A 173 -23.46 -25.72 -15.45
C GLN A 173 -24.93 -25.71 -15.01
N PHE A 174 -25.81 -25.17 -15.85
CA PHE A 174 -27.24 -25.13 -15.60
C PHE A 174 -27.94 -26.34 -16.24
N PRO A 175 -28.82 -27.04 -15.52
CA PRO A 175 -29.70 -28.06 -16.10
C PRO A 175 -30.45 -27.62 -17.36
N LEU A 176 -30.86 -26.35 -17.41
CA LEU A 176 -31.42 -25.73 -18.61
C LEU A 176 -30.67 -24.42 -18.88
N GLN A 177 -30.27 -24.18 -20.13
CA GLN A 177 -29.48 -23.00 -20.47
C GLN A 177 -30.20 -21.70 -20.05
N PRO A 178 -29.58 -20.86 -19.20
CA PRO A 178 -30.17 -19.62 -18.75
C PRO A 178 -30.11 -18.55 -19.84
N SER A 179 -30.87 -17.47 -19.67
CA SER A 179 -30.76 -16.30 -20.54
C SER A 179 -29.37 -15.65 -20.45
N ALA A 180 -28.90 -15.09 -21.58
CA ALA A 180 -27.67 -14.30 -21.61
C ALA A 180 -27.75 -13.07 -20.70
N GLU A 181 -28.95 -12.52 -20.51
CA GLU A 181 -29.22 -11.42 -19.58
C GLU A 181 -28.93 -11.82 -18.13
N MET A 182 -29.42 -12.98 -17.68
CA MET A 182 -29.15 -13.49 -16.33
C MET A 182 -27.65 -13.65 -16.09
N LEU A 183 -26.92 -14.29 -17.01
CA LEU A 183 -25.48 -14.49 -16.87
C LEU A 183 -24.72 -13.16 -16.81
N LYS A 184 -25.03 -12.24 -17.72
CA LYS A 184 -24.40 -10.91 -17.76
C LYS A 184 -24.68 -10.11 -16.50
N ARG A 185 -25.94 -10.09 -16.03
CA ARG A 185 -26.34 -9.35 -14.84
C ARG A 185 -25.74 -9.95 -13.58
N SER A 186 -25.73 -11.28 -13.46
CA SER A 186 -25.16 -11.95 -12.30
C SER A 186 -23.67 -11.72 -12.20
N ARG A 187 -22.96 -11.83 -13.34
CA ARG A 187 -21.53 -11.53 -13.40
C ARG A 187 -21.22 -10.09 -13.00
N GLY A 188 -21.96 -9.11 -13.54
CA GLY A 188 -21.77 -7.70 -13.21
C GLY A 188 -21.93 -7.45 -11.72
N LEU A 189 -23.01 -7.95 -11.11
CA LEU A 189 -23.24 -7.75 -9.68
C LEU A 189 -22.18 -8.40 -8.79
N ILE A 190 -21.73 -9.62 -9.12
CA ILE A 190 -20.66 -10.28 -8.35
C ILE A 190 -19.34 -9.50 -8.48
N ILE A 191 -19.00 -9.01 -9.68
CA ILE A 191 -17.82 -8.16 -9.88
C ILE A 191 -17.94 -6.88 -9.05
N ASP A 192 -19.06 -6.18 -9.13
CA ASP A 192 -19.27 -4.91 -8.43
C ASP A 192 -19.13 -5.07 -6.91
N GLU A 193 -19.66 -6.16 -6.35
CA GLU A 193 -19.53 -6.45 -4.92
C GLU A 193 -18.11 -6.86 -4.51
N LEU A 194 -17.40 -7.66 -5.32
CA LEU A 194 -15.99 -7.97 -5.08
C LEU A 194 -15.10 -6.73 -5.21
N GLU A 195 -15.40 -5.86 -6.16
CA GLU A 195 -14.63 -4.64 -6.43
C GLU A 195 -14.81 -3.61 -5.30
N ALA A 196 -15.92 -3.67 -4.55
CA ALA A 196 -16.11 -2.85 -3.37
C ALA A 196 -15.16 -3.21 -2.21
N ASP A 197 -14.58 -4.41 -2.19
CA ASP A 197 -13.61 -4.80 -1.17
C ASP A 197 -12.19 -4.25 -1.49
N PRO A 198 -11.56 -3.48 -0.58
CA PRO A 198 -10.24 -2.90 -0.82
C PRO A 198 -9.09 -3.91 -0.82
N GLN A 199 -9.28 -5.11 -0.25
CA GLN A 199 -8.28 -6.17 -0.22
C GLN A 199 -8.28 -7.02 -1.49
N ILE A 200 -9.27 -6.84 -2.39
CA ILE A 200 -9.40 -7.62 -3.62
C ILE A 200 -9.07 -6.78 -4.85
N ILE A 201 -8.14 -7.31 -5.65
CA ILE A 201 -7.90 -6.89 -7.03
C ILE A 201 -8.83 -7.70 -7.92
N VAL A 202 -9.68 -6.99 -8.66
CA VAL A 202 -10.62 -7.57 -9.61
C VAL A 202 -10.16 -7.24 -11.02
N LEU A 203 -9.80 -8.27 -11.79
CA LEU A 203 -9.42 -8.13 -13.20
C LEU A 203 -10.32 -9.05 -14.02
N PRO A 204 -11.39 -8.51 -14.61
CA PRO A 204 -12.32 -9.28 -15.42
C PRO A 204 -11.59 -10.11 -16.47
N HIS A 205 -11.93 -11.39 -16.59
CA HIS A 205 -11.37 -12.35 -17.56
C HIS A 205 -9.88 -12.70 -17.37
N VAL A 206 -9.23 -12.12 -16.35
CA VAL A 206 -7.84 -12.42 -15.97
C VAL A 206 -7.78 -13.16 -14.63
N GLY A 207 -8.56 -12.73 -13.64
CA GLY A 207 -8.66 -13.37 -12.32
C GLY A 207 -8.86 -12.38 -11.18
N PHE A 208 -9.12 -12.95 -10.00
CA PHE A 208 -9.31 -12.21 -8.74
C PHE A 208 -8.19 -12.55 -7.77
N TYR A 209 -7.64 -11.56 -7.07
CA TYR A 209 -6.50 -11.75 -6.16
C TYR A 209 -6.69 -11.01 -4.85
N SER A 210 -6.39 -11.66 -3.72
CA SER A 210 -6.33 -11.01 -2.41
C SER A 210 -4.94 -10.44 -2.16
N ILE A 211 -4.87 -9.20 -1.68
CA ILE A 211 -3.61 -8.55 -1.32
C ILE A 211 -3.33 -8.76 0.18
N PRO A 212 -2.18 -9.36 0.56
CA PRO A 212 -1.74 -9.38 1.96
C PRO A 212 -1.37 -7.96 2.44
N GLU A 213 -1.91 -7.54 3.59
CA GLU A 213 -1.64 -6.20 4.13
C GLU A 213 -0.15 -5.94 4.36
N MET A 214 0.61 -6.97 4.78
CA MET A 214 2.06 -6.88 5.04
C MET A 214 2.89 -6.67 3.78
N GLU A 215 2.40 -7.11 2.61
CA GLU A 215 3.12 -7.02 1.33
C GLU A 215 2.67 -5.83 0.47
N ALA A 216 1.61 -5.12 0.87
CA ALA A 216 1.02 -4.02 0.12
C ALA A 216 2.04 -2.92 -0.24
N ALA A 217 2.97 -2.60 0.66
CA ALA A 217 4.04 -1.64 0.38
C ALA A 217 5.00 -2.14 -0.72
N SER A 218 5.42 -3.41 -0.68
CA SER A 218 6.26 -4.01 -1.72
C SER A 218 5.56 -3.95 -3.09
N PHE A 219 4.29 -4.38 -3.13
CA PHE A 219 3.49 -4.33 -4.35
C PHE A 219 3.30 -2.91 -4.89
N LEU A 220 3.19 -1.91 -4.02
CA LEU A 220 3.13 -0.51 -4.42
C LEU A 220 4.44 -0.03 -5.06
N HIS A 221 5.61 -0.42 -4.54
CA HIS A 221 6.89 -0.07 -5.15
C HIS A 221 7.05 -0.71 -6.53
N ILE A 222 6.69 -2.00 -6.67
CA ILE A 222 6.69 -2.69 -7.96
C ILE A 222 5.76 -1.96 -8.93
N ALA A 223 4.54 -1.65 -8.51
CA ALA A 223 3.57 -0.91 -9.31
C ALA A 223 4.09 0.46 -9.76
N ASN A 224 4.77 1.19 -8.88
CA ASN A 224 5.35 2.49 -9.19
C ASN A 224 6.44 2.39 -10.28
N GLU A 225 7.24 1.32 -10.29
CA GLU A 225 8.19 1.08 -11.39
C GLU A 225 7.47 1.00 -12.74
N TYR A 226 6.32 0.32 -12.81
CA TYR A 226 5.51 0.21 -14.03
C TYR A 226 4.84 1.55 -14.40
N LEU A 227 4.30 2.25 -13.40
CA LEU A 227 3.67 3.55 -13.57
C LEU A 227 4.65 4.55 -14.22
N MET A 228 5.86 4.67 -13.68
CA MET A 228 6.88 5.61 -14.17
C MET A 228 7.40 5.28 -15.56
N THR A 229 7.44 3.99 -15.93
CA THR A 229 8.15 3.53 -17.13
C THR A 229 7.25 3.33 -18.34
N LYS A 230 6.00 2.90 -18.11
CA LYS A 230 5.02 2.67 -19.17
C LYS A 230 3.93 3.73 -19.19
N VAL A 231 3.31 4.00 -18.03
CA VAL A 231 2.08 4.80 -17.97
C VAL A 231 2.34 6.29 -18.01
N GLU A 232 3.18 6.83 -17.12
CA GLU A 232 3.43 8.28 -17.02
C GLU A 232 3.91 8.88 -18.35
N PRO A 233 4.87 8.30 -19.09
CA PRO A 233 5.34 8.88 -20.34
C PRO A 233 4.24 8.99 -21.40
N LEU A 234 3.38 7.97 -21.50
CA LEU A 234 2.22 7.96 -22.40
C LEU A 234 1.14 8.93 -21.90
N ALA A 235 0.84 8.93 -20.60
CA ALA A 235 -0.12 9.82 -19.99
C ALA A 235 0.23 11.31 -20.17
N LYS A 236 1.53 11.66 -20.11
CA LYS A 236 2.02 13.02 -20.43
C LYS A 236 1.83 13.41 -21.89
N ALA A 237 1.71 12.44 -22.80
CA ALA A 237 1.45 12.68 -24.22
C ALA A 237 -0.06 12.79 -24.51
N PHE A 238 -0.92 12.18 -23.69
CA PHE A 238 -2.37 12.26 -23.86
C PHE A 238 -2.91 13.66 -23.58
N ASP A 239 -2.38 14.34 -22.55
CA ASP A 239 -2.89 15.63 -22.13
C ASP A 239 -1.86 16.52 -21.43
N GLY A 240 -1.93 17.83 -21.67
CA GLY A 240 -1.02 18.82 -21.12
C GLY A 240 -1.20 19.08 -19.62
N GLU A 241 -2.41 18.92 -19.09
CA GLU A 241 -2.70 19.06 -17.66
C GLU A 241 -2.18 17.87 -16.87
N ILE A 242 -2.26 16.65 -17.41
CA ILE A 242 -1.61 15.46 -16.82
C ILE A 242 -0.11 15.70 -16.71
N ARG A 243 0.52 16.23 -17.76
CA ARG A 243 1.94 16.57 -17.75
C ARG A 243 2.29 17.59 -16.69
N LEU A 244 1.56 18.69 -16.61
CA LEU A 244 1.76 19.72 -15.58
C LEU A 244 1.50 19.18 -14.17
N GLY A 245 0.50 18.32 -13.99
CA GLY A 245 0.15 17.69 -12.73
C GLY A 245 1.26 16.76 -12.22
N LEU A 246 1.76 15.87 -13.08
CA LEU A 246 2.91 15.03 -12.76
C LEU A 246 4.14 15.88 -12.46
N ASP A 247 4.50 16.84 -13.31
CA ASP A 247 5.68 17.68 -13.12
C ASP A 247 5.59 18.50 -11.82
N ARG A 248 4.37 18.92 -11.40
CA ARG A 248 4.12 19.55 -10.10
C ARG A 248 4.40 18.59 -8.94
N ILE A 249 3.87 17.36 -8.96
CA ILE A 249 4.13 16.38 -7.88
C ILE A 249 5.64 16.09 -7.74
N HIS A 250 6.36 16.09 -8.86
CA HIS A 250 7.82 15.92 -8.89
C HIS A 250 8.60 17.15 -8.37
N THR A 251 8.00 18.35 -8.39
CA THR A 251 8.65 19.62 -7.98
C THR A 251 8.12 20.19 -6.66
N THR A 252 6.98 19.72 -6.16
CA THR A 252 6.44 20.07 -4.85
C THR A 252 7.27 19.40 -3.77
N ALA A 253 8.40 20.03 -3.44
CA ALA A 253 9.04 19.86 -2.15
C ALA A 253 8.06 20.28 -1.04
N PRO A 254 7.99 19.58 0.10
CA PRO A 254 7.24 20.08 1.25
C PRO A 254 7.94 21.35 1.76
N VAL A 255 7.35 22.52 1.48
CA VAL A 255 7.86 23.84 1.93
C VAL A 255 7.49 24.11 3.41
N SER A 256 6.88 23.17 4.12
CA SER A 256 6.31 23.43 5.45
C SER A 256 6.54 22.29 6.42
N GLY A 257 7.61 22.40 7.21
CA GLY A 257 7.64 22.21 8.67
C GLY A 257 7.25 20.87 9.32
N ASN A 258 6.54 19.97 8.66
CA ASN A 258 6.08 18.70 9.22
C ASN A 258 6.49 17.58 8.27
N SER A 259 7.21 16.60 8.82
CA SER A 259 7.55 15.26 8.31
C SER A 259 7.66 15.09 6.79
N GLU A 260 8.81 14.58 6.34
CA GLU A 260 8.98 14.22 4.93
C GLU A 260 7.81 13.32 4.48
N PRO A 261 7.13 13.63 3.36
CA PRO A 261 6.06 12.76 2.86
C PRO A 261 6.68 11.39 2.59
N SER A 262 6.04 10.34 3.11
CA SER A 262 6.54 8.99 2.91
C SER A 262 6.56 8.67 1.41
N GLU A 263 7.43 7.75 0.99
CA GLU A 263 7.45 7.32 -0.41
C GLU A 263 6.07 6.81 -0.86
N ILE A 264 5.35 6.13 0.05
CA ILE A 264 3.97 5.67 -0.15
C ILE A 264 3.02 6.85 -0.43
N ASP A 265 3.13 7.95 0.30
CA ASP A 265 2.29 9.15 0.10
C ASP A 265 2.57 9.82 -1.25
N LEU A 266 3.83 9.84 -1.69
CA LEU A 266 4.21 10.37 -2.99
C LEU A 266 3.65 9.51 -4.13
N ILE A 267 3.80 8.18 -4.04
CA ILE A 267 3.26 7.25 -5.04
C ILE A 267 1.73 7.35 -5.08
N ARG A 268 1.08 7.37 -3.92
CA ARG A 268 -0.37 7.55 -3.80
C ARG A 268 -0.84 8.85 -4.44
N SER A 269 -0.16 9.97 -4.19
CA SER A 269 -0.51 11.27 -4.78
C SER A 269 -0.43 11.25 -6.32
N LYS A 270 0.55 10.54 -6.89
CA LYS A 270 0.64 10.33 -8.34
C LYS A 270 -0.54 9.52 -8.88
N ILE A 271 -0.88 8.42 -8.21
CA ILE A 271 -1.99 7.55 -8.61
C ILE A 271 -3.32 8.30 -8.53
N GLU A 272 -3.59 9.02 -7.44
CA GLU A 272 -4.81 9.82 -7.27
C GLU A 272 -4.94 10.91 -8.33
N MET A 273 -3.83 11.58 -8.67
CA MET A 273 -3.82 12.57 -9.74
C MET A 273 -4.18 11.94 -11.09
N LEU A 274 -3.55 10.81 -11.45
CA LEU A 274 -3.88 10.08 -12.68
C LEU A 274 -5.33 9.60 -12.67
N TYR A 275 -5.82 9.08 -11.54
CA TYR A 275 -7.20 8.63 -11.37
C TYR A 275 -8.23 9.76 -11.61
N GLY A 276 -7.85 11.02 -11.33
CA GLY A 276 -8.64 12.20 -11.67
C GLY A 276 -8.93 12.35 -13.17
N PHE A 277 -8.07 11.80 -14.04
CA PHE A 277 -8.20 11.80 -15.50
C PHE A 277 -8.77 10.48 -16.04
N LYS A 278 -9.67 9.84 -15.28
CA LYS A 278 -10.24 8.51 -15.60
C LYS A 278 -10.75 8.35 -17.03
N GLU A 279 -11.39 9.36 -17.62
CA GLU A 279 -11.97 9.23 -18.97
C GLU A 279 -10.87 9.13 -20.04
N ILE A 280 -9.83 9.97 -19.92
CA ILE A 280 -8.65 9.91 -20.80
C ILE A 280 -7.94 8.56 -20.63
N LEU A 281 -7.82 8.07 -19.39
CA LEU A 281 -7.21 6.76 -19.13
C LEU A 281 -8.04 5.60 -19.68
N LYS A 282 -9.37 5.69 -19.72
CA LYS A 282 -10.23 4.67 -20.34
C LYS A 282 -10.05 4.64 -21.86
N GLU A 283 -10.05 5.80 -22.50
CA GLU A 283 -9.83 5.91 -23.96
C GLU A 283 -8.50 5.30 -24.40
N ASN A 284 -7.48 5.37 -23.52
CA ASN A 284 -6.13 4.88 -23.78
C ASN A 284 -5.80 3.54 -23.09
N GLY A 285 -6.80 2.83 -22.53
CA GLY A 285 -6.62 1.48 -21.96
C GLY A 285 -5.92 1.37 -20.60
N PHE A 286 -5.49 2.49 -19.99
CA PHE A 286 -4.74 2.50 -18.71
C PHE A 286 -5.61 2.59 -17.46
N TYR A 287 -6.92 2.80 -17.60
CA TYR A 287 -7.83 2.92 -16.45
C TYR A 287 -7.79 1.72 -15.50
N PRO A 288 -7.86 0.45 -15.98
CA PRO A 288 -7.86 -0.72 -15.09
C PRO A 288 -6.59 -0.83 -14.25
N LEU A 289 -5.45 -0.45 -14.83
CA LEU A 289 -4.17 -0.39 -14.12
C LEU A 289 -4.23 0.64 -12.99
N VAL A 290 -4.52 1.91 -13.31
CA VAL A 290 -4.52 3.00 -12.32
C VAL A 290 -5.58 2.77 -11.23
N HIS A 291 -6.74 2.24 -11.58
CA HIS A 291 -7.79 1.87 -10.63
C HIS A 291 -7.29 0.83 -9.61
N ASN A 292 -6.66 -0.25 -10.06
CA ASN A 292 -6.15 -1.29 -9.15
C ASN A 292 -4.94 -0.80 -8.34
N LEU A 293 -4.09 0.05 -8.91
CA LEU A 293 -2.99 0.68 -8.16
C LEU A 293 -3.49 1.55 -7.02
N ARG A 294 -4.63 2.22 -7.20
CA ARG A 294 -5.24 3.04 -6.15
C ARG A 294 -5.60 2.22 -4.92
N LYS A 295 -6.19 1.03 -5.10
CA LYS A 295 -6.49 0.09 -4.01
C LYS A 295 -5.23 -0.33 -3.24
N VAL A 296 -4.18 -0.72 -3.98
CA VAL A 296 -2.89 -1.09 -3.37
C VAL A 296 -2.28 0.08 -2.59
N ALA A 297 -2.35 1.30 -3.13
CA ALA A 297 -1.83 2.50 -2.48
C ALA A 297 -2.60 2.86 -1.20
N GLU A 298 -3.93 2.78 -1.21
CA GLU A 298 -4.76 3.04 -0.02
C GLU A 298 -4.47 2.04 1.11
N MET A 299 -4.29 0.76 0.78
CA MET A 299 -3.96 -0.27 1.76
C MET A 299 -2.54 -0.15 2.29
N ALA A 300 -1.56 0.12 1.42
CA ALA A 300 -0.18 0.36 1.85
C ALA A 300 -0.09 1.57 2.81
N ALA A 301 -0.79 2.67 2.50
CA ALA A 301 -0.84 3.85 3.37
C ALA A 301 -1.49 3.54 4.73
N LYS A 302 -2.64 2.85 4.72
CA LYS A 302 -3.33 2.46 5.95
C LYS A 302 -2.47 1.54 6.83
N TYR A 303 -1.79 0.57 6.23
CA TYR A 303 -0.90 -0.33 6.95
C TYR A 303 0.31 0.41 7.53
N ALA A 304 0.96 1.26 6.75
CA ALA A 304 2.11 2.06 7.20
C ALA A 304 1.75 2.99 8.38
N GLU A 305 0.56 3.61 8.37
CA GLU A 305 0.09 4.41 9.50
C GLU A 305 -0.11 3.57 10.78
N VAL A 306 -0.68 2.37 10.64
CA VAL A 306 -0.91 1.47 11.78
C VAL A 306 0.42 0.96 12.34
N GLU A 307 1.37 0.62 11.48
CA GLU A 307 2.71 0.18 11.88
C GLU A 307 3.49 1.29 12.59
N LYS A 308 3.48 2.51 12.05
CA LYS A 308 4.10 3.69 12.68
C LYS A 308 3.52 3.96 14.06
N LYS A 309 2.18 3.87 14.22
CA LYS A 309 1.52 4.00 15.53
C LYS A 309 1.97 2.91 16.51
N ARG A 310 2.00 1.64 16.06
CA ARG A 310 2.44 0.52 16.89
C ARG A 310 3.89 0.65 17.33
N GLU A 311 4.78 1.13 16.46
CA GLU A 311 6.18 1.37 16.79
C GLU A 311 6.34 2.49 17.81
N VAL A 312 5.68 3.63 17.59
CA VAL A 312 5.67 4.76 18.53
C VAL A 312 5.15 4.33 19.90
N ASP A 313 4.06 3.55 19.96
CA ASP A 313 3.51 3.03 21.22
C ASP A 313 4.46 2.09 21.95
N ARG A 314 5.19 1.23 21.20
CA ARG A 314 6.20 0.34 21.78
C ARG A 314 7.36 1.15 22.36
N LEU A 315 7.87 2.12 21.60
CA LEU A 315 8.97 2.97 22.05
C LEU A 315 8.57 3.83 23.26
N LEU A 316 7.37 4.42 23.26
CA LEU A 316 6.85 5.17 24.40
C LEU A 316 6.78 4.30 25.66
N LYS A 317 6.30 3.05 25.55
CA LYS A 317 6.29 2.09 26.67
C LYS A 317 7.69 1.79 27.19
N VAL A 318 8.70 1.71 26.30
CA VAL A 318 10.10 1.51 26.70
C VAL A 318 10.61 2.72 27.47
N TYR A 319 10.44 3.95 26.96
CA TYR A 319 10.87 5.16 27.64
C TYR A 319 10.18 5.35 29.00
N MET A 320 8.88 5.05 29.11
CA MET A 320 8.17 5.07 30.39
C MET A 320 8.76 4.06 31.39
N LYS A 321 9.07 2.84 30.94
CA LYS A 321 9.74 1.84 31.79
C LYS A 321 11.15 2.26 32.23
N MET A 322 11.89 2.96 31.35
CA MET A 322 13.19 3.53 31.72
C MET A 322 13.04 4.57 32.83
N LEU A 323 12.07 5.48 32.71
CA LEU A 323 11.79 6.50 33.72
C LEU A 323 11.32 5.93 35.07
N ASP A 324 10.69 4.75 35.05
CA ASP A 324 10.30 4.00 36.25
C ASP A 324 11.44 3.12 36.82
N SER A 325 12.52 2.91 36.07
CA SER A 325 13.63 2.04 36.48
C SER A 325 14.40 2.64 37.64
N GLN A 326 14.68 1.81 38.65
CA GLN A 326 15.53 2.18 39.78
C GLN A 326 17.01 1.83 39.57
N PHE A 327 17.35 1.07 38.54
CA PHE A 327 18.68 0.45 38.43
C PHE A 327 19.73 1.34 37.75
N ASP A 328 19.32 2.27 36.90
CA ASP A 328 20.22 3.06 36.07
C ASP A 328 19.94 4.56 36.20
N PHE A 329 21.00 5.35 36.42
CA PHE A 329 20.91 6.80 36.59
C PHE A 329 20.45 7.49 35.29
N ASP A 330 20.96 7.03 34.14
CA ASP A 330 20.64 7.60 32.84
C ASP A 330 19.19 7.31 32.42
N SER A 331 18.61 6.22 32.93
CA SER A 331 17.20 5.88 32.77
C SER A 331 16.27 6.74 33.64
N ARG A 332 16.72 7.15 34.84
CA ARG A 332 15.95 8.01 35.77
C ARG A 332 15.96 9.48 35.35
N LEU A 333 17.09 9.96 34.81
CA LEU A 333 17.27 11.28 34.21
C LEU A 333 17.44 11.11 32.70
N LEU A 334 16.34 10.79 32.03
CA LEU A 334 16.35 10.48 30.60
C LEU A 334 16.72 11.71 29.78
N ARG A 335 17.71 11.57 28.90
CA ARG A 335 18.20 12.61 28.00
C ARG A 335 18.01 12.17 26.56
N ILE A 336 17.24 12.93 25.81
CA ILE A 336 17.02 12.69 24.38
C ILE A 336 17.66 13.84 23.60
N ASN A 337 18.63 13.51 22.76
CA ASN A 337 19.27 14.50 21.89
C ASN A 337 18.33 14.78 20.70
N LEU A 338 17.81 16.00 20.65
CA LEU A 338 16.87 16.47 19.62
C LEU A 338 17.54 16.82 18.28
N GLU A 339 18.87 16.77 18.20
CA GLU A 339 19.62 16.95 16.95
C GLU A 339 19.86 15.65 16.20
N LYS A 340 19.65 14.49 16.84
CA LYS A 340 19.64 13.22 16.12
C LYS A 340 18.37 13.18 15.29
N ASP A 341 18.53 13.09 13.97
CA ASP A 341 17.47 13.16 12.95
C ASP A 341 16.60 11.88 12.96
N ASN A 342 15.95 11.59 14.09
CA ASN A 342 15.08 10.44 14.27
C ASN A 342 13.64 10.94 14.46
N GLU A 343 12.80 10.73 13.45
CA GLU A 343 11.39 11.15 13.47
C GLU A 343 10.65 10.59 14.69
N HIS A 344 10.94 9.35 15.08
CA HIS A 344 10.31 8.71 16.22
C HIS A 344 10.63 9.44 17.54
N ASP A 345 11.87 9.90 17.74
CA ASP A 345 12.26 10.58 18.99
C ASP A 345 11.53 11.92 19.16
N THR A 346 11.27 12.66 18.07
CA THR A 346 10.50 13.91 18.14
C THR A 346 9.05 13.70 18.54
N ILE A 347 8.38 12.72 17.94
CA ILE A 347 7.00 12.34 18.28
C ILE A 347 6.92 11.86 19.74
N ILE A 348 7.87 11.05 20.16
CA ILE A 348 7.93 10.52 21.53
C ILE A 348 8.18 11.63 22.54
N VAL A 349 9.09 12.57 22.26
CA VAL A 349 9.35 13.74 23.11
C VAL A 349 8.06 14.53 23.35
N ASP A 350 7.25 14.74 22.32
CA ASP A 350 5.97 15.43 22.45
C ASP A 350 4.93 14.62 23.24
N LEU A 351 4.89 13.29 23.07
CA LEU A 351 4.02 12.41 23.84
C LEU A 351 4.43 12.37 25.32
N LEU A 352 5.74 12.34 25.62
CA LEU A 352 6.28 12.39 26.97
C LEU A 352 5.97 13.73 27.64
N ARG A 353 6.12 14.87 26.93
CA ARG A 353 5.75 16.20 27.46
C ARG A 353 4.28 16.34 27.83
N LYS A 354 3.40 15.68 27.08
CA LYS A 354 1.95 15.68 27.34
C LYS A 354 1.55 14.73 28.47
N ASN A 355 2.44 13.84 28.91
CA ASN A 355 2.14 12.85 29.94
C ASN A 355 2.24 13.48 31.34
N PRO A 356 1.15 13.49 32.14
CA PRO A 356 1.16 14.11 33.48
C PRO A 356 2.11 13.44 34.49
N LYS A 357 2.54 12.20 34.21
CA LYS A 357 3.49 11.47 35.06
C LYS A 357 4.95 11.82 34.77
N VAL A 358 5.24 12.67 33.79
CA VAL A 358 6.60 12.98 33.36
C VAL A 358 6.83 14.48 33.41
N LEU A 359 7.89 14.89 34.09
CA LEU A 359 8.39 16.25 34.09
C LEU A 359 9.38 16.40 32.94
N SER A 360 9.37 17.54 32.28
CA SER A 360 10.24 17.81 31.14
C SER A 360 10.96 19.16 31.26
N ALA A 361 12.13 19.25 30.65
CA ALA A 361 12.84 20.50 30.40
C ALA A 361 13.66 20.41 29.11
N GLU A 362 14.07 21.57 28.59
CA GLU A 362 14.99 21.66 27.46
C GLU A 362 16.31 22.27 27.92
N TRP A 363 17.41 21.79 27.35
CA TRP A 363 18.75 22.32 27.60
C TRP A 363 19.57 22.42 26.31
N HIS A 364 20.39 23.47 26.21
CA HIS A 364 21.29 23.69 25.09
C HIS A 364 22.75 23.44 25.50
N ASP A 365 23.33 22.37 24.96
CA ASP A 365 24.78 22.14 25.01
C ASP A 365 25.50 22.83 23.84
N GLN A 366 26.83 22.75 23.81
CA GLN A 366 27.64 23.44 22.78
C GLN A 366 27.21 23.02 21.37
N ASP A 367 26.93 21.73 21.19
CA ASP A 367 26.64 21.14 19.88
C ASP A 367 25.33 20.35 19.83
N SER A 368 24.48 20.42 20.86
CA SER A 368 23.18 19.74 20.80
C SER A 368 22.10 20.40 21.63
N LYS A 369 20.85 20.23 21.19
CA LYS A 369 19.65 20.49 22.00
C LYS A 369 19.18 19.19 22.64
N ILE A 370 19.01 19.19 23.95
CA ILE A 370 18.64 17.99 24.72
C ILE A 370 17.27 18.22 25.38
N ALA A 371 16.36 17.27 25.22
CA ALA A 371 15.16 17.14 26.03
C ALA A 371 15.45 16.25 27.23
N ILE A 372 15.12 16.74 28.41
CA ILE A 372 15.37 16.07 29.69
C ILE A 372 14.02 15.66 30.27
N PHE A 373 13.92 14.41 30.74
CA PHE A 373 12.71 13.87 31.33
C PHE A 373 12.98 13.20 32.66
N VAL A 374 12.06 13.37 33.60
CA VAL A 374 12.09 12.72 34.92
C VAL A 374 10.68 12.28 35.29
N ASN A 375 10.54 11.13 35.95
CA ASN A 375 9.25 10.71 36.50
C ASN A 375 8.76 11.71 37.57
N ASN A 376 7.49 12.09 37.52
CA ASN A 376 6.83 12.98 38.48
C ASN A 376 6.54 12.26 39.80
N ASN A 377 7.59 11.73 40.41
CA ASN A 377 7.59 11.10 41.71
C ASN A 377 8.67 11.77 42.55
N GLN A 378 8.25 12.40 43.66
CA GLN A 378 9.15 13.15 44.53
C GLN A 378 10.31 12.30 45.07
N ASN A 379 10.06 11.02 45.36
CA ASN A 379 11.12 10.12 45.83
C ASN A 379 12.16 9.88 44.75
N ASN A 380 11.74 9.73 43.49
CA ASN A 380 12.69 9.55 42.39
C ASN A 380 13.57 10.80 42.20
N ILE A 381 13.00 12.00 42.34
CA ILE A 381 13.75 13.26 42.22
C ILE A 381 14.75 13.42 43.37
N LYS A 382 14.38 13.01 44.60
CA LYS A 382 15.30 12.98 45.75
C LYS A 382 16.45 12.00 45.50
N ASP A 383 16.14 10.80 45.03
CA ASP A 383 17.14 9.79 44.70
C ASP A 383 18.12 10.29 43.64
N ILE A 384 17.62 10.90 42.55
CA ILE A 384 18.47 11.48 41.49
C ILE A 384 19.40 12.53 42.09
N ASN A 385 18.89 13.45 42.92
CA ASN A 385 19.71 14.48 43.55
C ASN A 385 20.79 13.88 44.48
N HIS A 386 20.46 12.80 45.19
CA HIS A 386 21.42 12.10 46.03
C HIS A 386 22.47 11.34 45.23
N LEU A 387 22.07 10.64 44.17
CA LEU A 387 22.98 9.97 43.23
C LEU A 387 23.93 10.96 42.57
N ILE A 388 23.44 12.15 42.21
CA ILE A 388 24.30 13.21 41.68
C ILE A 388 25.35 13.63 42.72
N PHE A 389 24.94 13.81 43.97
CA PHE A 389 25.85 14.21 45.04
C PHE A 389 26.90 13.14 45.38
N GLN A 390 26.55 11.86 45.28
CA GLN A 390 27.46 10.75 45.59
C GLN A 390 28.42 10.44 44.43
N ASN A 391 27.90 10.30 43.21
CA ASN A 391 28.63 9.70 42.09
C ASN A 391 29.00 10.71 41.00
N TYR A 392 28.28 11.84 40.91
CA TYR A 392 28.37 12.78 39.78
C TYR A 392 28.60 14.23 40.22
N ARG A 393 29.12 14.44 41.44
CA ARG A 393 29.22 15.76 42.08
C ARG A 393 30.09 16.77 41.32
N PHE A 394 30.93 16.27 40.42
CA PHE A 394 31.82 17.05 39.58
C PHE A 394 31.39 17.13 38.10
N THR A 395 30.34 16.40 37.69
CA THR A 395 29.78 16.55 36.35
C THR A 395 28.77 17.69 36.35
N THR A 396 29.20 18.82 35.79
CA THR A 396 28.40 20.06 35.76
C THR A 396 27.07 19.88 35.01
N GLU A 397 27.05 19.04 33.97
CA GLU A 397 25.91 18.82 33.09
C GLU A 397 24.70 18.20 33.82
N HIS A 398 24.88 17.08 34.53
CA HIS A 398 23.77 16.42 35.25
C HIS A 398 23.11 17.32 36.30
N ILE A 399 23.92 18.14 36.99
CA ILE A 399 23.43 19.10 37.98
C ILE A 399 22.59 20.19 37.29
N LEU A 400 23.05 20.69 36.14
CA LEU A 400 22.35 21.71 35.36
C LEU A 400 21.07 21.17 34.71
N TYR A 401 21.06 19.92 34.26
CA TYR A 401 19.86 19.26 33.73
C TYR A 401 18.79 19.12 34.81
N LEU A 402 19.16 18.63 36.00
CA LEU A 402 18.24 18.55 37.13
C LEU A 402 17.73 19.94 37.54
N LYS A 403 18.60 20.96 37.55
CA LYS A 403 18.21 22.35 37.79
C LYS A 403 17.17 22.84 36.80
N ALA A 404 17.34 22.57 35.50
CA ALA A 404 16.41 22.98 34.47
C ALA A 404 15.01 22.36 34.67
N VAL A 405 14.95 21.06 35.00
CA VAL A 405 13.68 20.36 35.30
C VAL A 405 13.00 20.98 36.52
N ILE A 406 13.76 21.29 37.58
CA ILE A 406 13.21 21.87 38.81
C ILE A 406 12.69 23.30 38.60
N GLU A 407 13.44 24.15 37.89
CA GLU A 407 13.05 25.54 37.63
C GLU A 407 11.81 25.64 36.73
N LEU A 408 11.71 24.80 35.69
CA LEU A 408 10.56 24.82 34.78
C LEU A 408 9.27 24.30 35.45
N ASN A 409 9.41 23.32 36.35
CA ASN A 409 8.29 22.64 37.01
C ASN A 409 8.12 23.04 38.49
N GLU A 410 8.55 24.25 38.86
CA GLU A 410 8.61 24.72 40.25
C GLU A 410 7.26 24.60 40.98
N LYS A 411 6.15 24.85 40.29
CA LYS A 411 4.78 24.78 40.85
C LYS A 411 4.44 23.39 41.38
N GLU A 412 4.82 22.35 40.65
CA GLU A 412 4.54 20.94 41.00
C GLU A 412 5.51 20.43 42.08
N LEU A 413 6.73 20.98 42.10
CA LEU A 413 7.81 20.55 42.97
C LEU A 413 7.94 21.36 44.26
N LYS A 414 7.07 22.35 44.52
CA LYS A 414 7.06 23.11 45.79
C LYS A 414 7.14 22.23 47.06
N PRO A 415 6.48 21.06 47.15
CA PRO A 415 6.58 20.22 48.35
C PRO A 415 7.98 19.67 48.61
N LEU A 416 8.81 19.45 47.58
CA LEU A 416 10.19 18.97 47.74
C LEU A 416 11.07 19.97 48.48
N PHE A 417 10.82 21.27 48.32
CA PHE A 417 11.58 22.31 49.01
C PHE A 417 11.24 22.46 50.50
N LYS A 418 10.25 21.72 51.00
CA LYS A 418 9.98 21.59 52.44
C LYS A 418 10.86 20.53 53.10
N ASP A 419 11.55 19.71 52.32
CA ASP A 419 12.48 18.69 52.81
C ASP A 419 13.88 19.29 52.97
N ASP A 420 14.31 19.45 54.23
CA ASP A 420 15.60 20.03 54.60
C ASP A 420 16.79 19.24 54.05
N GLU A 421 16.68 17.91 53.93
CA GLU A 421 17.76 17.06 53.42
C GLU A 421 17.94 17.25 51.91
N PHE A 422 16.82 17.30 51.19
CA PHE A 422 16.82 17.60 49.76
C PHE A 422 17.42 18.98 49.48
N VAL A 423 16.96 20.02 50.19
CA VAL A 423 17.45 21.41 50.02
C VAL A 423 18.95 21.51 50.29
N LYS A 424 19.46 20.87 51.35
CA LYS A 424 20.89 20.85 51.66
C LYS A 424 21.71 20.17 50.56
N THR A 425 21.26 19.01 50.08
CA THR A 425 21.97 18.22 49.06
C THR A 425 21.96 18.94 47.71
N TYR A 426 20.79 19.44 47.30
CA TYR A 426 20.63 20.20 46.06
C TYR A 426 21.44 21.49 46.07
N GLY A 427 21.45 22.21 47.21
CA GLY A 427 22.28 23.40 47.40
C GLY A 427 23.77 23.11 47.25
N LYS A 428 24.27 22.01 47.83
CA LYS A 428 25.68 21.61 47.68
C LYS A 428 26.05 21.24 46.24
N ASN A 429 25.14 20.59 45.50
CA ASN A 429 25.32 20.29 44.08
C ASN A 429 25.37 21.58 43.24
N LEU A 430 24.45 22.52 43.44
CA LEU A 430 24.47 23.80 42.72
C LEU A 430 25.72 24.63 43.04
N GLN A 431 26.16 24.63 44.29
CA GLN A 431 27.36 25.32 44.71
C GLN A 431 28.57 24.81 43.92
N SER A 432 28.78 23.48 43.80
CA SER A 432 29.93 22.93 43.08
C SER A 432 30.01 23.41 41.63
N VAL A 433 28.86 23.58 40.96
CA VAL A 433 28.78 24.16 39.62
C VAL A 433 29.14 25.64 39.63
N TYR A 434 28.53 26.45 40.51
CA TYR A 434 28.79 27.89 40.55
C TYR A 434 30.24 28.23 40.89
N PHE A 435 30.93 27.38 41.67
CA PHE A 435 32.36 27.51 41.94
C PHE A 435 33.21 27.52 40.65
N ASN A 436 32.74 26.95 39.54
CA ASN A 436 33.46 26.98 38.26
C ASN A 436 33.32 28.33 37.53
N TYR A 437 32.27 29.10 37.83
CA TYR A 437 31.94 30.35 37.14
C TYR A 437 32.27 31.61 37.96
N ILE A 438 32.58 31.46 39.26
CA ILE A 438 32.99 32.57 40.11
C ILE A 438 34.53 32.69 40.19
N PRO A 439 35.06 33.93 40.19
CA PRO A 439 36.49 34.17 40.44
C PRO A 439 37.01 33.58 41.76
N TRP A 440 38.31 33.26 41.81
CA TRP A 440 38.95 32.58 42.95
C TRP A 440 38.77 33.30 44.30
N PHE A 441 38.70 34.63 44.31
CA PHE A 441 38.56 35.41 45.55
C PHE A 441 37.18 35.24 46.22
N TYR A 442 36.11 34.97 45.46
CA TYR A 442 34.81 34.60 46.03
C TYR A 442 34.88 33.25 46.76
N LYS A 443 35.77 32.36 46.32
CA LYS A 443 36.03 31.08 46.99
C LYS A 443 36.71 31.28 48.33
N LEU A 444 37.62 32.26 48.43
CA LEU A 444 38.26 32.64 49.69
C LEU A 444 37.24 33.17 50.70
N PHE A 445 36.31 34.03 50.26
CA PHE A 445 35.23 34.54 51.11
C PHE A 445 34.24 33.47 51.57
N TYR A 446 34.07 32.40 50.80
CA TYR A 446 33.32 31.22 51.22
C TYR A 446 34.03 30.48 52.36
N PHE A 447 35.35 30.26 52.27
CA PHE A 447 36.13 29.66 53.35
C PHE A 447 36.14 30.53 54.62
N LEU A 448 36.04 31.85 54.47
CA LEU A 448 35.96 32.82 55.57
C LEU A 448 34.53 33.00 56.13
N GLY A 449 33.52 32.32 55.57
CA GLY A 449 32.13 32.37 56.05
C GLY A 449 31.37 33.67 55.75
N ILE A 450 31.83 34.49 54.78
CA ILE A 450 31.21 35.79 54.49
C ILE A 450 30.07 35.64 53.46
N SER A 451 28.89 35.23 53.95
CA SER A 451 27.74 34.88 53.10
C SER A 451 27.26 35.97 52.11
N PRO A 452 27.21 37.28 52.44
CA PRO A 452 26.69 38.29 51.52
C PRO A 452 27.52 38.42 50.23
N ILE A 453 28.85 38.34 50.35
CA ILE A 453 29.78 38.45 49.22
C ILE A 453 29.68 37.19 48.35
N VAL A 454 29.61 36.01 48.98
CA VAL A 454 29.45 34.73 48.29
C VAL A 454 28.13 34.68 47.51
N ASN A 455 27.03 35.17 48.10
CA ASN A 455 25.72 35.22 47.46
C ASN A 455 25.70 36.13 46.21
N SER A 456 26.42 37.25 46.26
CA SER A 456 26.63 38.11 45.07
C SER A 456 27.40 37.37 43.97
N GLY A 457 28.43 36.60 44.35
CA GLY A 457 29.14 35.71 43.44
C GLY A 457 28.23 34.67 42.77
N TYR A 458 27.36 34.02 43.54
CA TYR A 458 26.39 33.04 43.01
C TYR A 458 25.36 33.68 42.07
N ALA A 459 24.88 34.89 42.38
CA ALA A 459 23.99 35.63 41.48
C ALA A 459 24.67 35.92 40.13
N LYS A 460 25.96 36.28 40.15
CA LYS A 460 26.76 36.49 38.93
C LYS A 460 27.00 35.20 38.15
N ALA A 461 27.27 34.07 38.82
CA ALA A 461 27.39 32.77 38.16
C ALA A 461 26.07 32.35 37.48
N LYS A 462 24.94 32.59 38.15
CA LYS A 462 23.60 32.33 37.59
C LYS A 462 23.37 33.16 36.32
N SER A 463 23.69 34.45 36.32
CA SER A 463 23.50 35.29 35.14
C SER A 463 24.40 34.91 33.96
N ILE A 464 25.66 34.52 34.22
CA ILE A 464 26.58 34.00 33.18
C ILE A 464 26.01 32.73 32.54
N LEU A 465 25.52 31.79 33.36
CA LEU A 465 24.90 30.55 32.87
C LEU A 465 23.65 30.83 32.03
N THR A 466 22.78 31.72 32.48
CA THR A 466 21.58 32.11 31.72
C THR A 466 21.96 32.74 30.38
N TYR A 467 22.92 33.66 30.36
CA TYR A 467 23.38 34.29 29.12
C TYR A 467 23.99 33.27 28.14
N ALA A 468 24.83 32.36 28.66
CA ALA A 468 25.41 31.29 27.86
C ALA A 468 24.34 30.36 27.25
N GLN A 469 23.25 30.08 27.98
CA GLN A 469 22.11 29.31 27.43
C GLN A 469 21.37 30.07 26.34
N MET A 470 21.12 31.38 26.51
CA MET A 470 20.46 32.19 25.48
C MET A 470 21.30 32.30 24.20
N ASP A 471 22.61 32.49 24.32
CA ASP A 471 23.53 32.54 23.17
C ASP A 471 23.56 31.21 22.42
N ARG A 472 23.63 30.08 23.14
CA ARG A 472 23.54 28.73 22.54
C ARG A 472 22.20 28.49 21.84
N GLN A 473 21.09 28.96 22.41
CA GLN A 473 19.77 28.87 21.80
C GLN A 473 19.72 29.64 20.47
N PHE A 474 20.30 30.84 20.41
CA PHE A 474 20.37 31.64 19.19
C PHE A 474 21.25 30.97 18.12
N LEU A 475 22.44 30.50 18.49
CA LEU A 475 23.34 29.76 17.59
C LEU A 475 22.68 28.48 17.06
N TYR A 476 21.93 27.78 17.90
CA TYR A 476 21.16 26.59 17.50
C TYR A 476 20.12 26.92 16.43
N GLN A 477 19.32 27.97 16.59
CA GLN A 477 18.33 28.38 15.59
C GLN A 477 18.99 28.64 14.23
N LYS A 478 20.11 29.36 14.23
CA LYS A 478 20.88 29.64 13.01
C LYS A 478 21.48 28.37 12.38
N ARG A 479 22.02 27.44 13.18
CA ARG A 479 22.52 26.15 12.68
C ARG A 479 21.39 25.32 12.06
N ARG A 480 20.23 25.27 12.71
CA ARG A 480 19.07 24.52 12.24
C ARG A 480 18.54 25.04 10.90
N GLU A 481 18.46 26.36 10.72
CA GLU A 481 18.12 26.97 9.43
C GLU A 481 19.09 26.58 8.31
N ASN A 482 20.40 26.58 8.59
CA ASN A 482 21.41 26.19 7.62
C ASN A 482 21.38 24.68 7.31
N PHE A 483 21.13 23.85 8.33
CA PHE A 483 20.94 22.41 8.15
C PHE A 483 19.76 22.12 7.23
N PHE A 484 18.62 22.78 7.42
CA PHE A 484 17.46 22.63 6.54
C PHE A 484 17.78 23.00 5.09
N LYS A 485 18.49 24.11 4.87
CA LYS A 485 18.95 24.51 3.52
C LYS A 485 19.87 23.45 2.89
N LYS A 486 20.78 22.86 3.68
CA LYS A 486 21.68 21.80 3.19
C LYS A 486 20.93 20.51 2.88
N LYS A 487 20.03 20.07 3.76
CA LYS A 487 19.23 18.86 3.61
C LYS A 487 18.31 18.94 2.38
N LEU A 488 17.76 20.13 2.10
CA LEU A 488 16.98 20.39 0.88
C LEU A 488 17.81 20.08 -0.38
N ARG A 489 19.05 20.60 -0.43
CA ARG A 489 19.97 20.38 -1.55
C ARG A 489 20.40 18.91 -1.70
N GLU A 490 20.75 18.25 -0.58
CA GLU A 490 21.12 16.83 -0.60
C GLU A 490 19.95 15.93 -1.06
N ARG A 491 18.70 16.31 -0.75
CA ARG A 491 17.51 15.60 -1.22
C ARG A 491 17.28 15.76 -2.72
N GLU A 492 17.44 16.97 -3.24
CA GLU A 492 17.40 17.22 -4.69
C GLU A 492 18.43 16.33 -5.42
N GLU A 493 19.66 16.26 -4.91
CA GLU A 493 20.72 15.41 -5.48
C GLU A 493 20.43 13.91 -5.38
N ARG A 494 19.87 13.43 -4.25
CA ARG A 494 19.48 12.01 -4.08
C ARG A 494 18.35 11.63 -5.04
N PHE A 495 17.34 12.48 -5.15
CA PHE A 495 16.21 12.26 -6.02
C PHE A 495 16.62 12.20 -7.50
N GLU A 496 17.54 13.07 -7.93
CA GLU A 496 18.11 13.00 -9.27
C GLU A 496 18.85 11.67 -9.52
N LYS A 497 19.61 11.18 -8.53
CA LYS A 497 20.30 9.89 -8.61
C LYS A 497 19.33 8.70 -8.68
N GLU A 498 18.29 8.70 -7.86
CA GLU A 498 17.26 7.65 -7.86
C GLU A 498 16.49 7.62 -9.18
N LYS A 499 16.09 8.79 -9.68
CA LYS A 499 15.46 8.93 -11.00
C LYS A 499 16.36 8.36 -12.10
N LYS A 500 17.65 8.70 -12.10
CA LYS A 500 18.64 8.15 -13.02
C LYS A 500 18.73 6.61 -12.91
N GLN A 501 18.78 6.07 -11.69
CA GLN A 501 18.90 4.62 -11.47
C GLN A 501 17.62 3.85 -11.85
N GLN A 502 16.44 4.41 -11.60
CA GLN A 502 15.17 3.84 -12.04
C GLN A 502 15.06 3.84 -13.58
N LEU A 503 15.48 4.93 -14.25
CA LEU A 503 15.55 4.96 -15.71
C LEU A 503 16.50 3.87 -16.28
N LYS A 504 17.64 3.60 -15.63
CA LYS A 504 18.54 2.49 -16.00
C LYS A 504 17.83 1.13 -15.92
N ARG A 505 17.09 0.87 -14.84
CA ARG A 505 16.30 -0.37 -14.66
C ARG A 505 15.20 -0.48 -15.72
N ALA A 506 14.50 0.61 -15.97
CA ALA A 506 13.47 0.71 -16.99
C ALA A 506 13.99 0.36 -18.39
N LEU A 507 15.13 0.94 -18.78
CA LEU A 507 15.76 0.66 -20.06
C LEU A 507 16.15 -0.81 -20.17
N THR A 508 16.70 -1.38 -19.09
CA THR A 508 17.04 -2.82 -19.02
C THR A 508 15.81 -3.70 -19.22
N SER A 509 14.67 -3.35 -18.60
CA SER A 509 13.41 -4.08 -18.76
C SER A 509 12.87 -3.95 -20.19
N ALA A 510 12.91 -2.75 -20.78
CA ALA A 510 12.46 -2.50 -22.15
C ALA A 510 13.28 -3.30 -23.18
N LEU A 511 14.61 -3.34 -23.02
CA LEU A 511 15.48 -4.16 -23.85
C LEU A 511 15.18 -5.65 -23.68
N SER A 512 14.95 -6.11 -22.45
CA SER A 512 14.63 -7.52 -22.18
C SER A 512 13.31 -7.95 -22.80
N ASP A 513 12.29 -7.10 -22.73
CA ASP A 513 10.99 -7.30 -23.40
C ASP A 513 11.16 -7.40 -24.92
N ALA A 514 11.87 -6.43 -25.51
CA ALA A 514 12.14 -6.41 -26.95
C ALA A 514 12.85 -7.68 -27.45
N TYR A 515 13.98 -8.03 -26.82
CA TYR A 515 14.79 -9.15 -27.26
C TYR A 515 14.14 -10.51 -26.97
N PHE A 516 13.58 -10.72 -25.78
CA PHE A 516 13.22 -12.06 -25.31
C PHE A 516 11.72 -12.38 -25.38
N GLN A 517 10.85 -11.36 -25.42
CA GLN A 517 9.41 -11.58 -25.50
C GLN A 517 8.87 -11.26 -26.90
N LYS A 518 9.26 -10.10 -27.44
CA LYS A 518 8.77 -9.61 -28.73
C LYS A 518 9.61 -10.04 -29.94
N ASN A 519 10.76 -10.69 -29.69
CA ASN A 519 11.69 -11.17 -30.71
C ASN A 519 12.07 -10.08 -31.75
N CYS A 520 12.32 -8.86 -31.27
CA CYS A 520 12.62 -7.70 -32.12
C CYS A 520 13.89 -6.96 -31.68
N LEU A 521 14.55 -6.27 -32.62
CA LEU A 521 15.71 -5.43 -32.33
C LEU A 521 15.23 -4.07 -31.78
N PRO A 522 15.59 -3.69 -30.54
CA PRO A 522 15.20 -2.42 -29.95
C PRO A 522 16.03 -1.27 -30.54
N SER A 523 15.58 -0.75 -31.67
CA SER A 523 16.08 0.51 -32.23
C SER A 523 15.65 1.71 -31.39
N VAL A 524 16.33 2.85 -31.54
CA VAL A 524 15.97 4.09 -30.83
C VAL A 524 14.55 4.55 -31.18
N ASP A 525 14.15 4.43 -32.46
CA ASP A 525 12.77 4.71 -32.90
C ASP A 525 11.76 3.72 -32.33
N TRP A 526 12.11 2.43 -32.28
CA TRP A 526 11.26 1.42 -31.66
C TRP A 526 11.10 1.68 -30.17
N LEU A 527 12.19 2.01 -29.47
CA LEU A 527 12.17 2.35 -28.05
C LEU A 527 11.36 3.63 -27.82
N GLY A 528 11.54 4.68 -28.63
CA GLY A 528 10.77 5.92 -28.50
C GLY A 528 9.28 5.73 -28.76
N SER A 529 8.91 4.81 -29.67
CA SER A 529 7.52 4.50 -30.02
C SER A 529 6.83 3.62 -28.97
N ASN A 530 7.53 2.62 -28.43
CA ASN A 530 6.98 1.68 -27.45
C ASN A 530 7.17 2.14 -25.98
N TYR A 531 8.16 3.00 -25.74
CA TYR A 531 8.56 3.49 -24.42
C TYR A 531 8.92 4.99 -24.50
N PRO A 532 7.93 5.91 -24.48
CA PRO A 532 8.13 7.34 -24.71
C PRO A 532 9.05 8.03 -23.69
N ALA A 533 9.35 7.38 -22.55
CA ALA A 533 10.38 7.83 -21.60
C ALA A 533 11.77 7.95 -22.25
N PHE A 534 12.01 7.19 -23.33
CA PHE A 534 13.28 7.10 -24.01
C PHE A 534 13.25 7.92 -25.32
N SER A 535 13.17 9.25 -25.18
CA SER A 535 13.44 10.14 -26.32
C SER A 535 14.90 10.02 -26.76
N ALA A 536 15.18 10.34 -28.03
CA ALA A 536 16.55 10.33 -28.56
C ALA A 536 17.53 11.14 -27.69
N GLU A 537 17.11 12.32 -27.19
CA GLU A 537 17.89 13.15 -26.26
C GLU A 537 18.15 12.49 -24.91
N THR A 538 17.18 11.74 -24.39
CA THR A 538 17.30 11.04 -23.11
C THR A 538 18.24 9.84 -23.24
N LEU A 539 18.13 9.09 -24.33
CA LEU A 539 19.00 7.97 -24.66
C LEU A 539 20.43 8.42 -24.94
N GLU A 540 20.62 9.55 -25.64
CA GLU A 540 21.94 10.13 -25.89
C GLU A 540 22.68 10.51 -24.60
N LYS A 541 21.94 10.93 -23.56
CA LYS A 541 22.51 11.17 -22.21
C LYS A 541 22.72 9.87 -21.43
N MET A 542 21.78 8.93 -21.51
CA MET A 542 21.82 7.70 -20.71
C MET A 542 22.86 6.67 -21.18
N ILE A 543 23.05 6.52 -22.49
CA ILE A 543 24.00 5.57 -23.09
C ILE A 543 25.42 5.76 -22.51
N PRO A 544 26.00 6.98 -22.51
CA PRO A 544 27.29 7.22 -21.89
C PRO A 544 27.26 7.19 -20.35
N ASP A 545 26.21 7.70 -19.70
CA ASP A 545 26.10 7.73 -18.23
C ASP A 545 26.09 6.31 -17.60
N PHE A 546 25.54 5.32 -18.31
CA PHE A 546 25.39 3.94 -17.82
C PHE A 546 26.13 2.88 -18.65
N ALA A 547 26.93 3.30 -19.63
CA ALA A 547 27.70 2.42 -20.51
C ALA A 547 26.87 1.39 -21.30
N PHE A 548 25.64 1.75 -21.71
CA PHE A 548 24.91 0.96 -22.72
C PHE A 548 25.66 1.03 -24.07
N ILE A 549 25.50 0.00 -24.89
CA ILE A 549 26.20 -0.09 -26.18
C ILE A 549 25.20 0.24 -27.29
N SER A 550 25.61 1.10 -28.22
CA SER A 550 24.84 1.47 -29.41
C SER A 550 25.60 1.06 -30.66
N THR A 551 24.92 0.52 -31.67
CA THR A 551 25.53 0.12 -32.94
C THR A 551 26.20 1.27 -33.70
N THR A 552 25.78 2.52 -33.49
CA THR A 552 26.36 3.71 -34.11
C THR A 552 27.36 4.47 -33.22
N GLY A 553 27.70 3.92 -32.05
CA GLY A 553 28.61 4.55 -31.10
C GLY A 553 27.98 5.75 -30.39
N LYS A 554 28.71 6.87 -30.30
CA LYS A 554 28.33 8.04 -29.47
C LYS A 554 27.21 8.90 -30.06
N SER A 555 27.01 8.90 -31.38
CA SER A 555 25.88 9.61 -32.00
C SER A 555 24.73 8.65 -32.22
N VAL A 556 23.66 8.85 -31.45
CA VAL A 556 22.46 8.00 -31.46
C VAL A 556 21.62 8.39 -32.66
N LYS A 557 21.48 7.49 -33.65
CA LYS A 557 20.56 7.65 -34.78
C LYS A 557 19.26 6.91 -34.47
N ALA A 558 18.19 7.33 -35.14
CA ALA A 558 16.87 6.70 -35.13
C ALA A 558 16.93 5.15 -35.30
N SER A 559 17.79 4.67 -36.21
CA SER A 559 17.99 3.24 -36.51
C SER A 559 19.04 2.54 -35.63
N SER A 560 19.59 3.21 -34.61
CA SER A 560 20.61 2.61 -33.75
C SER A 560 19.99 1.58 -32.81
N VAL A 561 20.55 0.38 -32.76
CA VAL A 561 20.11 -0.69 -31.85
C VAL A 561 20.86 -0.57 -30.54
N ILE A 562 20.13 -0.66 -29.43
CA ILE A 562 20.69 -0.57 -28.08
C ILE A 562 20.90 -1.97 -27.50
N LEU A 563 22.08 -2.18 -26.91
CA LEU A 563 22.51 -3.42 -26.28
C LEU A 563 22.79 -3.20 -24.80
N PHE A 564 22.72 -4.28 -24.03
CA PHE A 564 23.05 -4.24 -22.60
C PHE A 564 24.53 -3.84 -22.38
N PRO A 565 24.86 -3.22 -21.22
CA PRO A 565 26.23 -2.89 -20.87
C PRO A 565 27.12 -4.14 -20.73
N ASN A 566 28.41 -4.00 -21.04
CA ASN A 566 29.42 -5.01 -20.75
C ASN A 566 29.88 -4.89 -19.28
N SER A 567 28.99 -5.23 -18.34
CA SER A 567 29.31 -5.24 -16.91
C SER A 567 28.81 -6.53 -16.23
N PRO A 568 29.37 -6.91 -15.06
CA PRO A 568 29.06 -8.19 -14.41
C PRO A 568 27.57 -8.37 -14.08
N GLU A 569 26.84 -7.26 -13.87
CA GLU A 569 25.40 -7.24 -13.60
C GLU A 569 24.58 -7.80 -14.79
N PHE A 570 25.10 -7.67 -16.02
CA PHE A 570 24.40 -8.06 -17.25
C PHE A 570 24.98 -9.33 -17.89
N ASP A 571 25.93 -10.03 -17.28
CA ASP A 571 26.57 -11.22 -17.87
C ASP A 571 25.58 -12.32 -18.26
N SER A 572 24.55 -12.54 -17.45
CA SER A 572 23.49 -13.52 -17.73
C SER A 572 22.62 -13.11 -18.92
N LEU A 573 22.24 -11.83 -18.99
CA LEU A 573 21.46 -11.25 -20.08
C LEU A 573 22.27 -11.22 -21.38
N ASN A 574 23.56 -10.86 -21.32
CA ASN A 574 24.47 -10.88 -22.46
C ASN A 574 24.71 -12.29 -22.98
N LYS A 575 24.87 -13.31 -22.11
CA LYS A 575 24.94 -14.71 -22.53
C LYS A 575 23.67 -15.15 -23.25
N ARG A 576 22.51 -14.88 -22.65
CA ARG A 576 21.20 -15.21 -23.25
C ARG A 576 21.00 -14.51 -24.60
N LEU A 577 21.44 -13.26 -24.70
CA LEU A 577 21.41 -12.48 -25.94
C LEU A 577 22.32 -13.10 -27.00
N LYS A 578 23.56 -13.50 -26.66
CA LYS A 578 24.47 -14.22 -27.58
C LYS A 578 23.86 -15.53 -28.08
N ASP A 579 23.24 -16.30 -27.20
CA ASP A 579 22.59 -17.57 -27.57
C ASP A 579 21.44 -17.34 -28.55
N LEU A 580 20.62 -16.31 -28.30
CA LEU A 580 19.52 -15.92 -29.18
C LEU A 580 20.01 -15.45 -30.56
N PHE A 581 21.07 -14.63 -30.63
CA PHE A 581 21.71 -14.27 -31.91
C PHE A 581 22.32 -15.49 -32.63
N ASN A 582 22.87 -16.46 -31.90
CA ASN A 582 23.36 -17.71 -32.49
C ASN A 582 22.22 -18.55 -33.06
N GLN A 583 21.06 -18.59 -32.40
CA GLN A 583 19.87 -19.28 -32.89
C GLN A 583 19.31 -18.62 -34.17
N TRP A 584 19.25 -17.29 -34.20
CA TRP A 584 18.86 -16.52 -35.39
C TRP A 584 19.82 -16.77 -36.57
N THR A 585 21.14 -16.74 -36.33
CA THR A 585 22.13 -16.97 -37.40
C THR A 585 22.19 -18.41 -37.90
N ARG A 586 21.79 -19.39 -37.08
CA ARG A 586 21.65 -20.80 -37.48
C ARG A 586 20.31 -21.12 -38.14
N GLY A 587 19.37 -20.17 -38.16
CA GLY A 587 18.02 -20.37 -38.70
C GLY A 587 17.15 -21.29 -37.84
N GLU A 588 17.48 -21.45 -36.56
CA GLU A 588 16.69 -22.26 -35.61
C GLU A 588 15.39 -21.53 -35.19
N ILE A 589 15.40 -20.19 -35.27
CA ILE A 589 14.27 -19.29 -34.97
C ILE A 589 14.23 -18.22 -36.08
N GLU A 590 13.04 -17.84 -36.53
CA GLU A 590 12.87 -16.74 -37.50
C GLU A 590 13.42 -15.43 -36.90
N PRO A 591 14.43 -14.79 -37.52
CA PRO A 591 14.92 -13.51 -37.08
C PRO A 591 13.91 -12.40 -37.37
N PRO A 592 13.94 -11.28 -36.63
CA PRO A 592 13.18 -10.09 -37.01
C PRO A 592 13.54 -9.64 -38.43
N LEU A 593 12.56 -9.08 -39.15
CA LEU A 593 12.65 -8.55 -40.53
C LEU A 593 13.62 -7.35 -40.62
N GLU A 594 14.93 -7.58 -40.46
CA GLU A 594 15.97 -6.56 -40.62
C GLU A 594 17.23 -7.12 -41.27
N ASP A 595 18.06 -6.20 -41.79
CA ASP A 595 19.22 -6.45 -42.65
C ASP A 595 20.26 -7.41 -42.00
N PRO A 596 20.62 -8.55 -42.63
CA PRO A 596 21.56 -9.53 -42.07
C PRO A 596 22.94 -8.94 -41.72
N GLU A 597 23.35 -7.83 -42.35
CA GLU A 597 24.59 -7.13 -42.01
C GLU A 597 24.57 -6.51 -40.60
N LEU A 598 23.40 -6.06 -40.13
CA LEU A 598 23.22 -5.47 -38.80
C LEU A 598 23.41 -6.51 -37.69
N LEU A 599 22.93 -7.74 -37.91
CA LEU A 599 23.10 -8.86 -36.98
C LEU A 599 24.58 -9.24 -36.80
N VAL A 600 25.37 -9.17 -37.87
CA VAL A 600 26.82 -9.40 -37.82
C VAL A 600 27.54 -8.30 -37.05
N GLN A 601 27.14 -7.04 -37.23
CA GLN A 601 27.70 -5.90 -36.49
C GLN A 601 27.38 -5.98 -35.00
N ILE A 602 26.14 -6.31 -34.64
CA ILE A 602 25.72 -6.49 -33.24
C ILE A 602 26.53 -7.60 -32.58
N ARG A 603 26.75 -8.73 -33.27
CA ARG A 603 27.57 -9.83 -32.76
C ARG A 603 29.02 -9.43 -32.45
N ALA A 604 29.59 -8.49 -33.19
CA ALA A 604 30.95 -8.02 -32.94
C ALA A 604 31.07 -7.11 -31.70
N LEU A 605 29.94 -6.59 -31.20
CA LEU A 605 29.87 -5.66 -30.06
C LEU A 605 29.59 -6.34 -28.71
N ILE A 606 29.08 -7.58 -28.72
CA ILE A 606 28.76 -8.39 -27.53
C ILE A 606 29.86 -9.43 -27.28
#